data_AF-A0A2S9FPL1-F1
#
_entry.id   AF-A0A2S9FPL1-F1
#
_cell.length_a   1.000
_cell.length_b   1.000
_cell.length_c   1.000
_cell.angle_alpha   90.00
_cell.angle_beta   90.00
_cell.angle_gamma   90.00
#
_symmetry.space_group_name_H-M   'P 1'
#
loop_
_entity.id
_entity.type
_entity.pdbx_description
1 polymer ?
#
loop_
_entity_poly.entity_id
_entity_poly.type
_entity_poly.pdbx_seq_one_letter_code
_entity_poly.pdbx_strand_id
1 'polypeptide(L)'
;NSHADDGGRADLLNSVDFARQFLAAAEGLTLVGWSMGGVAAAGLTIHAARFGVPLVHTVCLGGAFMARDPISGERVGDGLTTSQQVGSPITLLHGVHDDVVPVTASREFAA
;
A
#
# COMPACT_ATOMS: atom_id res chain seq x y z
N ASN A 1 5.23 0.46 -13.03
CA ASN A 1 4.26 1.45 -13.53
C ASN A 1 2.89 0.76 -13.58
N SER A 2 1.78 1.43 -13.25
CA SER A 2 0.47 0.76 -13.06
C SER A 2 -0.13 0.11 -14.31
N HIS A 3 0.40 0.42 -15.50
CA HIS A 3 0.00 -0.18 -16.78
C HIS A 3 0.76 -1.45 -17.16
N ALA A 4 1.74 -1.87 -16.36
CA ALA A 4 2.42 -3.15 -16.59
C ALA A 4 1.47 -4.33 -16.32
N ASP A 5 1.75 -5.49 -16.93
CA ASP A 5 0.92 -6.71 -16.79
C ASP A 5 0.75 -7.16 -15.33
N ASP A 6 1.73 -6.85 -14.47
CA ASP A 6 1.73 -7.16 -13.05
C ASP A 6 1.20 -6.00 -12.17
N GLY A 7 0.59 -4.97 -12.79
CA GLY A 7 0.11 -3.77 -12.11
C GLY A 7 1.22 -2.91 -11.50
N GLY A 8 2.48 -3.12 -11.88
CA GLY A 8 3.65 -2.43 -11.34
C GLY A 8 4.24 -3.09 -10.09
N ARG A 9 3.88 -4.33 -9.79
CA ARG A 9 4.38 -5.10 -8.65
C ARG A 9 5.90 -5.19 -8.63
N ALA A 10 6.51 -5.63 -9.73
CA ALA A 10 7.96 -5.84 -9.82
C ALA A 10 8.70 -4.51 -9.62
N ASP A 11 8.23 -3.43 -10.26
CA ASP A 11 8.82 -2.11 -10.10
C ASP A 11 8.76 -1.60 -8.65
N LEU A 12 7.63 -1.81 -7.97
CA LEU A 12 7.47 -1.43 -6.56
C LEU A 12 8.44 -2.21 -5.66
N LEU A 13 8.50 -3.54 -5.80
CA LEU A 13 9.39 -4.37 -5.00
C LEU A 13 10.86 -4.05 -5.26
N ASN A 14 11.25 -3.87 -6.52
CA ASN A 14 12.61 -3.46 -6.90
C ASN A 14 12.97 -2.09 -6.32
N SER A 15 12.02 -1.13 -6.31
CA SER A 15 12.23 0.19 -5.73
C SER A 15 12.42 0.13 -4.21
N VAL A 16 11.66 -0.74 -3.54
CA VAL A 16 11.80 -0.99 -2.11
C VAL A 16 13.15 -1.63 -1.81
N ASP A 17 13.55 -2.66 -2.56
CA ASP A 17 14.84 -3.33 -2.38
C ASP A 17 16.01 -2.38 -2.65
N PHE A 18 15.88 -1.48 -3.62
CA PHE A 18 16.84 -0.41 -3.82
C PHE A 18 16.90 0.55 -2.63
N ALA A 19 15.75 1.04 -2.15
CA ALA A 19 15.69 1.97 -1.02
C ALA A 19 16.27 1.36 0.28
N ARG A 20 16.09 0.05 0.49
CA ARG A 20 16.63 -0.67 1.65
C ARG A 20 18.15 -0.65 1.74
N GLN A 21 18.85 -0.49 0.61
CA GLN A 21 20.32 -0.42 0.58
C GLN A 21 20.87 0.84 1.28
N PHE A 22 20.01 1.83 1.52
CA PHE A 22 20.36 3.10 2.14
C PHE A 22 19.93 3.21 3.62
N LEU A 23 19.27 2.18 4.17
CA LEU A 23 18.80 2.20 5.56
C LEU A 23 19.93 1.91 6.54
N ALA A 24 20.00 2.68 7.62
CA ALA A 24 20.75 2.23 8.80
C ALA A 24 20.04 1.06 9.49
N ALA A 25 20.77 0.28 10.28
CA ALA A 25 20.26 -0.98 10.89
C ALA A 25 19.03 -0.82 11.80
N ALA A 26 18.72 0.40 12.27
CA ALA A 26 17.57 0.72 13.11
C ALA A 26 16.49 1.55 12.39
N GLU A 27 16.64 1.79 11.08
CA GLU A 27 15.72 2.59 10.28
C GLU A 27 14.76 1.71 9.49
N GLY A 28 13.58 2.25 9.23
CA GLY A 28 12.59 1.63 8.36
C GLY A 28 12.11 2.59 7.28
N LEU A 29 11.24 2.09 6.40
CA LEU A 29 10.76 2.83 5.25
C LEU A 29 9.36 3.38 5.49
N THR A 30 9.17 4.64 5.10
CA THR A 30 7.83 5.18 4.85
C THR A 30 7.48 5.01 3.37
N LEU A 31 6.36 4.35 3.10
CA LEU A 31 5.88 4.16 1.74
C LEU A 31 4.71 5.10 1.45
N VAL A 32 4.84 5.92 0.41
CA VAL A 32 3.78 6.85 -0.01
C VAL A 32 3.29 6.43 -1.39
N GLY A 33 1.98 6.19 -1.50
CA GLY A 33 1.34 5.78 -2.75
C GLY A 33 0.14 6.66 -3.08
N TRP A 34 0.02 7.05 -4.35
CA TRP A 34 -1.12 7.83 -4.85
C TRP A 34 -2.03 6.99 -5.76
N SER A 35 -3.35 7.12 -5.60
CA SER A 35 -4.36 6.41 -6.39
C SER A 35 -4.13 4.89 -6.38
N MET A 36 -3.91 4.25 -7.53
CA MET A 36 -3.51 2.83 -7.62
C MET A 36 -2.22 2.53 -6.87
N GLY A 37 -1.27 3.47 -6.82
CA GLY A 37 -0.08 3.35 -5.99
C GLY A 37 -0.40 3.29 -4.50
N GLY A 38 -1.47 3.96 -4.05
CA GLY A 38 -1.96 3.87 -2.67
C GLY A 38 -2.48 2.48 -2.33
N VAL A 39 -3.16 1.82 -3.28
CA VAL A 39 -3.62 0.42 -3.16
C VAL A 39 -2.42 -0.53 -3.06
N ALA A 40 -1.43 -0.37 -3.94
CA ALA A 40 -0.21 -1.17 -3.92
C ALA A 40 0.60 -0.98 -2.63
N ALA A 41 0.69 0.26 -2.13
CA ALA A 41 1.37 0.56 -0.87
C ALA A 41 0.67 -0.09 0.33
N ALA A 42 -0.66 -0.01 0.41
CA ALA A 42 -1.42 -0.66 1.48
C ALA A 42 -1.32 -2.20 1.40
N GLY A 43 -1.42 -2.78 0.20
CA GLY A 43 -1.21 -4.21 -0.02
C GLY A 43 0.19 -4.67 0.43
N LEU A 44 1.24 -3.91 0.08
CA LEU A 44 2.60 -4.22 0.54
C LEU A 44 2.73 -4.08 2.06
N THR A 45 2.03 -3.13 2.66
CA THR A 45 2.04 -2.93 4.13
C THR A 45 1.44 -4.12 4.87
N ILE A 46 0.29 -4.61 4.39
CA ILE A 46 -0.37 -5.81 4.95
C ILE A 46 0.53 -7.04 4.82
N HIS A 47 1.24 -7.16 3.70
CA HIS A 47 2.10 -8.31 3.42
C HIS A 47 3.58 -8.06 3.72
N ALA A 48 3.93 -6.99 4.44
CA ALA A 48 5.32 -6.53 4.58
C ALA A 48 6.24 -7.61 5.15
N ALA A 49 5.74 -8.37 6.14
CA ALA A 49 6.46 -9.49 6.74
C ALA A 49 6.81 -10.60 5.73
N ARG A 50 5.93 -10.89 4.76
CA ARG A 50 6.18 -11.89 3.70
C ARG A 50 7.33 -11.49 2.79
N PHE A 51 7.51 -10.19 2.57
CA PHE A 51 8.58 -9.63 1.73
C PHE A 51 9.79 -9.17 2.57
N GLY A 52 9.72 -9.33 3.89
CA GLY A 52 10.75 -8.87 4.83
C GLY A 52 11.03 -7.37 4.73
N VAL A 53 10.03 -6.56 4.36
CA VAL A 53 10.20 -5.10 4.18
C VAL A 53 9.95 -4.40 5.52
N PRO A 54 10.91 -3.62 6.04
CA PRO A 54 10.76 -2.93 7.32
C PRO A 54 9.96 -1.62 7.15
N LEU A 55 8.66 -1.72 6.85
CA LEU A 55 7.79 -0.55 6.77
C LEU A 55 7.47 -0.01 8.18
N VAL A 56 7.63 1.28 8.37
CA VAL A 56 7.30 1.98 9.65
C VAL A 56 6.05 2.84 9.54
N HIS A 57 5.70 3.25 8.32
CA HIS A 57 4.47 3.99 8.05
C HIS A 57 4.10 3.88 6.57
N THR A 58 2.80 3.90 6.28
CA THR A 58 2.31 4.00 4.90
C THR A 58 1.32 5.13 4.76
N VAL A 59 1.44 5.92 3.69
CA VAL A 59 0.51 7.02 3.37
C VAL A 59 -0.12 6.77 2.01
N CYS A 60 -1.44 6.67 1.99
CA CYS A 60 -2.23 6.49 0.77
C CYS A 60 -2.92 7.81 0.43
N LEU A 61 -2.57 8.38 -0.71
CA LEU A 61 -3.15 9.62 -1.25
C LEU A 61 -4.24 9.25 -2.26
N GLY A 62 -5.50 9.60 -2.04
CA GLY A 62 -6.60 9.32 -2.98
C GLY A 62 -6.70 7.83 -3.36
N GLY A 63 -6.46 6.92 -2.41
CA GLY A 63 -6.28 5.49 -2.68
C GLY A 63 -7.51 4.84 -3.33
N ALA A 64 -7.30 4.16 -4.46
CA ALA A 64 -8.35 3.50 -5.25
C ALA A 64 -8.72 2.10 -4.70
N PHE A 65 -9.08 2.01 -3.42
CA PHE A 65 -9.24 0.73 -2.68
C PHE A 65 -10.33 -0.22 -3.22
N MET A 66 -11.14 0.22 -4.19
CA MET A 66 -12.05 -0.66 -4.94
C MET A 66 -11.34 -1.60 -5.93
N ALA A 67 -10.09 -1.29 -6.29
CA ALA A 67 -9.25 -2.06 -7.20
C ALA A 67 -8.54 -3.23 -6.50
N ARG A 68 -8.10 -4.21 -7.29
CA ARG A 68 -7.22 -5.29 -6.83
C ARG A 68 -5.82 -4.74 -6.62
N ASP A 69 -5.18 -5.13 -5.52
CA ASP A 69 -3.81 -4.74 -5.24
C ASP A 69 -2.82 -5.67 -5.97
N PRO A 70 -1.72 -5.13 -6.53
CA PRO A 70 -0.76 -5.93 -7.29
C PRO A 70 0.11 -6.89 -6.44
N ILE A 71 0.06 -6.78 -5.11
CA ILE A 71 0.84 -7.60 -4.18
C ILE A 71 0.14 -8.94 -3.89
N SER A 72 -1.18 -8.91 -3.63
CA SER A 72 -1.97 -10.10 -3.36
C SER A 72 -2.77 -10.58 -4.58
N GLY A 73 -3.18 -9.66 -5.46
CA GLY A 73 -4.15 -9.90 -6.52
C GLY A 73 -5.61 -9.77 -6.08
N GLU A 74 -5.87 -9.61 -4.78
CA GLU A 74 -7.20 -9.40 -4.19
C GLU A 74 -7.44 -7.92 -3.86
N ARG A 75 -8.63 -7.56 -3.37
CA ARG A 75 -8.82 -6.21 -2.83
C ARG A 75 -8.09 -6.09 -1.49
N VAL A 76 -7.56 -4.91 -1.23
CA VAL A 76 -6.83 -4.64 0.02
C VAL A 76 -7.77 -4.86 1.20
N GLY A 77 -7.41 -5.79 2.09
CA GLY A 77 -8.19 -6.13 3.28
C GLY A 77 -8.99 -7.43 3.17
N ASP A 78 -9.25 -7.93 1.96
CA ASP A 78 -9.92 -9.21 1.77
C ASP A 78 -9.08 -10.35 2.38
N GLY A 79 -9.72 -11.20 3.20
CA GLY A 79 -9.05 -12.31 3.87
C GLY A 79 -8.18 -11.92 5.07
N LEU A 80 -8.14 -10.64 5.45
CA LEU A 80 -7.60 -10.26 6.77
C LEU A 80 -8.48 -10.85 7.86
N THR A 81 -7.86 -11.65 8.73
CA THR A 81 -8.49 -12.05 9.99
C THR A 81 -8.25 -10.96 11.02
N THR A 82 -9.18 -10.80 11.97
CA THR A 82 -9.06 -9.80 13.05
C THR A 82 -7.81 -10.02 13.92
N SER A 83 -7.22 -11.23 13.88
CA SER A 83 -5.97 -11.57 14.56
C SER A 83 -4.71 -11.25 13.76
N GLN A 84 -4.82 -10.90 12.47
CA GLN A 84 -3.67 -10.55 11.65
C GLN A 84 -3.25 -9.11 11.93
N GLN A 85 -2.19 -8.94 12.75
CA GLN A 85 -1.64 -7.61 13.00
C GLN A 85 -0.99 -7.06 11.73
N VAL A 86 -1.51 -5.95 11.23
CA VAL A 86 -0.79 -5.10 10.27
C VAL A 86 0.33 -4.42 11.03
N GLY A 87 1.58 -4.75 10.69
CA GLY A 87 2.75 -4.37 11.47
C GLY A 87 3.12 -2.88 11.44
N SER A 88 2.46 -2.07 10.61
CA SER A 88 2.74 -0.64 10.42
C SER A 88 1.45 0.15 10.23
N PRO A 89 1.34 1.37 10.80
CA PRO A 89 0.19 2.25 10.57
C PRO A 89 0.03 2.64 9.10
N ILE A 90 -1.22 2.80 8.68
CA ILE A 90 -1.62 3.33 7.37
C ILE A 90 -2.40 4.62 7.58
N THR A 91 -1.98 5.71 6.93
CA THR A 91 -2.71 6.98 6.89
C THR A 91 -3.37 7.16 5.53
N LEU A 92 -4.67 7.49 5.55
CA LEU A 92 -5.44 7.80 4.35
C LEU A 92 -5.62 9.30 4.25
N LEU A 93 -5.13 9.90 3.16
CA LEU A 93 -5.40 11.28 2.80
C LEU A 93 -6.21 11.29 1.51
N HIS A 94 -7.41 11.86 1.53
CA HIS A 94 -8.33 11.83 0.40
C HIS A 94 -8.93 13.22 0.14
N GLY A 95 -8.98 13.63 -1.12
CA GLY A 95 -9.63 14.87 -1.52
C GLY A 95 -11.15 14.76 -1.39
N VAL A 96 -11.79 15.68 -0.65
CA VAL A 96 -13.26 15.65 -0.47
C VAL A 96 -14.05 15.89 -1.77
N HIS A 97 -13.38 16.35 -2.82
CA HIS A 97 -13.92 16.59 -4.17
C HIS A 97 -13.09 15.90 -5.25
N ASP A 98 -12.47 14.76 -4.91
CA ASP A 98 -11.82 13.91 -5.93
C ASP A 98 -12.88 13.37 -6.90
N ASP A 99 -12.70 13.67 -8.18
CA ASP A 99 -13.61 13.34 -9.28
C ASP A 99 -13.30 11.98 -9.93
N VAL A 100 -12.17 11.37 -9.57
CA VAL A 100 -11.71 10.08 -10.10
C VAL A 100 -11.94 8.96 -9.11
N VAL A 101 -11.54 9.15 -7.86
CA VAL A 101 -11.73 8.19 -6.78
C VAL A 101 -12.66 8.80 -5.75
N PRO A 102 -13.84 8.22 -5.49
CA PRO A 102 -14.74 8.79 -4.49
C PRO A 102 -14.17 8.63 -3.08
N VAL A 103 -14.36 9.64 -2.22
CA VAL A 103 -13.94 9.62 -0.81
C VAL A 103 -14.45 8.41 -0.02
N THR A 104 -15.57 7.82 -0.44
CA THR A 104 -16.11 6.59 0.14
C THR A 104 -15.13 5.42 0.06
N ALA A 105 -14.28 5.35 -0.98
CA ALA A 105 -13.28 4.28 -1.12
C ALA A 105 -12.30 4.24 0.07
N SER A 106 -11.85 5.39 0.56
CA SER A 106 -10.99 5.44 1.75
C SER A 106 -11.76 5.26 3.06
N ARG A 107 -13.02 5.69 3.14
CA ARG A 107 -13.85 5.50 4.33
C ARG A 107 -14.20 4.02 4.54
N GLU A 108 -14.60 3.34 3.48
CA GLU A 108 -14.94 1.91 3.52
C GLU A 108 -13.71 1.06 3.82
N PHE A 109 -12.54 1.39 3.25
CA PHE A 109 -11.29 0.69 3.57
C PHE A 109 -10.86 0.86 5.04
N ALA A 110 -11.20 1.99 5.67
CA ALA A 110 -10.85 2.27 7.06
C ALA A 110 -11.85 1.73 8.10
N ALA A 111 -12.99 1.19 7.66
CA ALA A 111 -14.08 0.72 8.52
C ALA A 111 -13.84 -0.71 9.01
#